data_AF-A0A813JB12-F1
#
_entry.id   AF-A0A813JB12-F1
#
_cell.length_a   1.000
_cell.length_b   1.000
_cell.length_c   1.000
_cell.angle_alpha   90.00
_cell.angle_beta   90.00
_cell.angle_gamma   90.00
#
_symmetry.space_group_name_H-M   'P 1'
#
loop_
_entity.id
_entity.type
_entity.pdbx_description
1 polymer ?
#
loop_
_entity_poly.entity_id
_entity_poly.type
_entity_poly.pdbx_seq_one_letter_code
_entity_poly.pdbx_strand_id
1 'polypeptide(L)'
;ASSIRIDGQTAPAARPALVAQFQEDSAIRVAVLSITAAGSGLTLTAAQTVVFAELYWVPGQMMQAEDRAHRIGQRDCVTVQYLVARGTLDETLYRTLEKKSLSVNGILNGCRTGLDASRQTLESAAAESARGARVPDEPTVAPAEPRQAEVSTPRAAKRARLALDDVDADLT
;
A
#
# COMPACT_ATOMS: atom_id res chain seq x y z
N ALA A 1 -6.43 15.40 30.12
CA ALA A 1 -5.79 14.16 29.65
C ALA A 1 -4.34 14.47 29.29
N SER A 2 -3.39 13.71 29.82
CA SER A 2 -1.97 13.93 29.58
C SER A 2 -1.55 13.24 28.26
N SER A 3 -0.73 13.91 27.46
CA SER A 3 -0.25 13.39 26.17
C SER A 3 1.18 13.83 25.90
N ILE A 4 1.91 13.04 25.10
CA ILE A 4 3.23 13.42 24.58
C ILE A 4 3.15 13.79 23.10
N ARG A 5 4.09 14.62 22.63
CA ARG A 5 4.23 15.00 21.22
C ARG A 5 5.67 14.81 20.77
N ILE A 6 5.88 14.11 19.65
CA ILE A 6 7.19 13.93 19.02
C ILE A 6 7.07 14.21 17.51
N ASP A 7 7.73 15.27 17.05
CA ASP A 7 7.72 15.70 15.65
C ASP A 7 9.11 16.11 15.15
N GLY A 8 9.17 16.72 13.97
CA GLY A 8 10.42 17.22 13.38
C GLY A 8 11.09 18.35 14.16
N GLN A 9 10.37 19.07 15.02
CA GLN A 9 10.92 20.13 15.87
C GLN A 9 11.42 19.60 17.21
N THR A 10 11.03 18.38 17.58
CA THR A 10 11.45 17.73 18.82
C THR A 10 12.92 17.31 18.73
N ALA A 11 13.76 17.94 19.57
CA ALA A 11 15.19 17.68 19.62
C ALA A 11 15.48 16.17 19.82
N PRO A 12 16.42 15.56 19.07
CA PRO A 12 16.71 14.13 19.17
C PRO A 12 17.00 13.65 20.58
N ALA A 13 17.71 14.46 21.39
CA ALA A 13 18.05 14.14 22.78
C ALA A 13 16.83 14.08 23.72
N ALA A 14 15.74 14.77 23.40
CA ALA A 14 14.52 14.78 24.22
C ALA A 14 13.58 13.62 23.93
N ARG A 15 13.69 12.99 22.75
CA ARG A 15 12.78 11.91 22.31
C ARG A 15 12.78 10.69 23.25
N PRO A 16 13.93 10.19 23.75
CA PRO A 16 13.94 9.04 24.65
C PRO A 16 13.17 9.30 25.95
N ALA A 17 13.27 10.51 26.51
CA ALA A 17 12.57 10.87 27.75
C ALA A 17 11.04 10.89 27.53
N LEU A 18 10.57 11.45 26.40
CA LEU A 18 9.15 11.44 26.05
C LEU A 18 8.64 10.01 25.81
N VAL A 19 9.42 9.17 25.12
CA VAL A 19 9.07 7.76 24.93
C VAL A 19 8.99 7.02 26.25
N ALA A 20 9.95 7.23 27.16
CA ALA A 20 9.92 6.62 28.49
C ALA A 20 8.67 7.04 29.27
N GLN A 21 8.32 8.33 29.26
CA GLN A 21 7.09 8.83 29.87
C GLN A 21 5.85 8.11 29.33
N PHE A 22 5.71 7.96 28.02
CA PHE A 22 4.57 7.25 27.44
C PHE A 22 4.54 5.74 27.78
N GLN A 23 5.70 5.12 27.98
CA GLN A 23 5.81 3.70 28.28
C GLN A 23 5.56 3.39 29.78
N GLU A 24 5.94 4.30 30.66
CA GLU A 24 5.94 4.08 32.12
C GLU A 24 4.75 4.76 32.83
N ASP A 25 4.29 5.91 32.34
CA ASP A 25 3.24 6.69 33.00
C ASP A 25 1.84 6.34 32.46
N SER A 26 1.08 5.62 33.28
CA SER A 26 -0.32 5.25 32.99
C SER A 26 -1.29 6.44 32.83
N ALA A 27 -0.91 7.65 33.30
CA ALA A 27 -1.69 8.86 33.10
C ALA A 27 -1.62 9.39 31.65
N ILE A 28 -0.58 9.02 30.91
CA ILE A 28 -0.39 9.42 29.52
C ILE A 28 -1.05 8.39 28.61
N ARG A 29 -2.20 8.77 28.05
CA ARG A 29 -3.02 7.85 27.23
C ARG A 29 -2.78 7.99 25.73
N VAL A 30 -2.17 9.09 25.31
CA VAL A 30 -2.04 9.46 23.90
C VAL A 30 -0.63 9.94 23.61
N ALA A 31 -0.05 9.44 22.52
CA ALA A 31 1.17 9.96 21.93
C ALA A 31 0.87 10.47 20.52
N VAL A 32 1.21 11.73 20.25
CA VAL A 32 1.06 12.35 18.94
C VAL A 32 2.42 12.38 18.25
N LEU A 33 2.52 11.76 17.08
CA LEU A 33 3.77 11.70 16.33
C LEU A 33 3.56 12.14 14.89
N SER A 34 4.58 12.77 14.30
CA SER A 34 4.65 12.87 12.84
C SER A 34 5.13 11.53 12.26
N ILE A 35 4.62 11.16 11.07
CA ILE A 35 5.02 9.92 10.38
C ILE A 35 6.54 9.89 10.15
N THR A 36 7.14 11.04 9.84
CA THR A 36 8.59 11.19 9.66
C THR A 36 9.37 10.99 10.96
N ALA A 37 8.85 11.43 12.11
CA ALA A 37 9.50 11.24 13.39
C ALA A 37 9.42 9.78 13.85
N ALA A 38 8.35 9.06 13.53
CA ALA A 38 8.22 7.63 13.80
C ALA A 38 9.31 6.79 13.11
N GLY A 39 9.86 7.26 11.98
CA GLY A 39 10.99 6.64 11.28
C GLY A 39 12.33 6.66 12.05
N SER A 40 12.43 7.38 13.18
CA SER A 40 13.67 7.51 13.97
C SER A 40 13.97 6.35 14.93
N GLY A 41 13.27 5.21 14.80
CA GLY A 41 13.61 4.00 15.56
C GLY A 41 12.95 3.88 16.95
N LEU A 42 11.92 4.68 17.23
CA LEU A 42 11.22 4.70 18.54
C LEU A 42 10.64 3.33 18.92
N THR A 43 10.36 3.12 20.20
CA THR A 43 9.70 1.90 20.71
C THR A 43 8.47 2.33 21.51
N LEU A 44 7.28 1.99 21.01
CA LEU A 44 5.98 2.44 21.52
C LEU A 44 5.08 1.24 21.87
N THR A 45 5.68 0.20 22.46
CA THR A 45 5.02 -1.06 22.83
C THR A 45 3.90 -0.90 23.86
N ALA A 46 3.79 0.21 24.60
CA ALA A 46 2.62 0.49 25.43
C ALA A 46 1.35 0.81 24.61
N ALA A 47 1.49 1.18 23.32
CA ALA A 47 0.37 1.51 22.47
C ALA A 47 -0.31 0.25 21.90
N GLN A 48 -1.61 0.10 22.17
CA GLN A 48 -2.44 -0.98 21.61
C GLN A 48 -3.15 -0.54 20.32
N THR A 49 -3.34 0.77 20.13
CA THR A 49 -4.06 1.33 18.98
C THR A 49 -3.19 2.36 18.29
N VAL A 50 -3.03 2.22 16.97
CA VAL A 50 -2.36 3.20 16.11
C VAL A 50 -3.40 3.77 15.16
N VAL A 51 -3.53 5.10 15.14
CA VAL A 51 -4.43 5.81 14.24
C VAL A 51 -3.59 6.70 13.33
N PHE A 52 -3.66 6.45 12.04
CA PHE A 52 -3.07 7.33 11.03
C PHE A 52 -4.12 8.39 10.63
N ALA A 53 -3.85 9.63 11.01
CA ALA A 53 -4.69 10.77 10.67
C ALA A 53 -4.53 11.22 9.21
N GLU A 54 -3.43 10.81 8.56
CA GLU A 54 -3.14 11.10 7.16
C GLU A 54 -2.46 9.89 6.50
N LEU A 55 -2.48 9.85 5.17
CA LEU A 55 -1.81 8.82 4.37
C LEU A 55 -0.50 9.35 3.78
N TYR A 56 0.57 8.55 3.89
CA TYR A 56 1.86 8.88 3.27
C TYR A 56 2.02 8.20 1.90
N TRP A 57 2.67 8.86 0.94
CA TRP A 57 2.80 8.37 -0.46
C TRP A 57 3.59 7.06 -0.61
N VAL A 58 4.40 6.72 0.39
CA VAL A 58 5.28 5.55 0.43
C VAL A 58 4.79 4.56 1.49
N PRO A 59 4.26 3.38 1.10
CA PRO A 59 3.73 2.40 2.05
C PRO A 59 4.73 1.95 3.12
N GLY A 60 6.01 1.82 2.75
CA GLY A 60 7.07 1.38 3.67
C GLY A 60 7.25 2.29 4.89
N GLN A 61 7.00 3.60 4.74
CA GLN A 61 7.09 4.54 5.87
C GLN A 61 5.95 4.33 6.87
N MET A 62 4.76 4.01 6.37
CA MET A 62 3.59 3.72 7.22
C MET A 62 3.78 2.40 7.96
N MET A 63 4.22 1.35 7.25
CA MET A 63 4.56 0.06 7.85
C MET A 63 5.65 0.20 8.92
N GLN A 64 6.69 0.99 8.65
CA GLN A 64 7.74 1.26 9.64
C GLN A 64 7.21 2.01 10.87
N ALA A 65 6.23 2.91 10.69
CA ALA A 65 5.59 3.62 11.79
C ALA A 65 4.71 2.67 12.63
N GLU A 66 3.98 1.76 12.00
CA GLU A 66 3.24 0.67 12.66
C GLU A 66 4.16 -0.23 13.49
N ASP A 67 5.31 -0.61 12.93
CA ASP A 67 6.33 -1.44 13.61
C ASP A 67 6.88 -0.81 14.90
N ARG A 68 6.63 0.49 15.15
CA ARG A 68 7.01 1.11 16.44
C ARG A 68 6.15 0.59 17.59
N ALA A 69 4.88 0.31 17.33
CA ALA A 69 3.94 -0.28 18.28
C ALA A 69 3.92 -1.81 18.15
N HIS A 70 3.93 -2.32 16.92
CA HIS A 70 4.03 -3.75 16.61
C HIS A 70 5.49 -4.22 16.70
N ARG A 71 6.04 -4.20 17.92
CA ARG A 71 7.45 -4.51 18.20
C ARG A 71 7.60 -5.58 19.28
N ILE A 72 8.73 -6.28 19.28
CA ILE A 72 9.14 -7.18 20.37
C ILE A 72 9.04 -6.42 21.71
N GLY A 73 8.28 -6.97 22.66
CA GLY A 73 7.97 -6.34 23.95
C GLY A 73 6.52 -5.89 24.09
N GLN A 74 5.76 -5.85 22.98
CA GLN A 74 4.31 -5.69 23.02
C GLN A 74 3.65 -6.95 23.61
N ARG A 75 2.63 -6.78 24.47
CA ARG A 75 1.90 -7.87 25.14
C ARG A 75 0.50 -8.08 24.57
N ASP A 76 -0.09 -7.06 23.97
CA ASP A 76 -1.45 -7.06 23.46
C ASP A 76 -1.51 -6.97 21.94
N CYS A 77 -2.68 -7.26 21.35
CA CYS A 77 -2.90 -7.07 19.92
C CYS A 77 -2.85 -5.58 19.54
N VAL A 78 -2.10 -5.25 18.49
CA VAL A 78 -2.06 -3.88 17.96
C VAL A 78 -3.12 -3.71 16.88
N THR A 79 -4.02 -2.73 17.06
CA THR A 79 -5.03 -2.37 16.07
C THR A 79 -4.60 -1.12 15.31
N VAL A 80 -4.46 -1.23 14.00
CA VAL A 80 -4.05 -0.11 13.13
C VAL A 80 -5.23 0.38 12.31
N GLN A 81 -5.53 1.67 12.41
CA GLN A 81 -6.65 2.31 11.73
C GLN A 81 -6.14 3.44 10.85
N TYR A 82 -6.58 3.46 9.60
CA TYR A 82 -6.29 4.52 8.64
C TYR A 82 -7.55 5.36 8.45
N LEU A 83 -7.47 6.66 8.72
CA LEU A 83 -8.56 7.58 8.44
C LEU A 83 -8.52 7.94 6.94
N VAL A 84 -9.61 7.65 6.24
CA VAL A 84 -9.77 7.93 4.80
C VAL A 84 -11.06 8.71 4.61
N ALA A 85 -10.95 9.98 4.21
CA ALA A 85 -12.12 10.82 4.02
C ALA A 85 -12.83 10.51 2.69
N ARG A 86 -14.13 10.23 2.75
CA ARG A 86 -14.95 9.95 1.56
C ARG A 86 -15.10 11.18 0.67
N GLY A 87 -15.09 10.97 -0.64
CA GLY A 87 -15.22 12.06 -1.62
C GLY A 87 -13.99 12.98 -1.71
N THR A 88 -12.86 12.59 -1.09
CA THR A 88 -11.60 13.34 -1.16
C THR A 88 -10.54 12.58 -1.96
N LEU A 89 -9.37 13.20 -2.14
CA LEU A 89 -8.21 12.56 -2.77
C LEU A 89 -7.71 11.33 -1.98
N ASP A 90 -8.05 11.20 -0.70
CA ASP A 90 -7.62 10.10 0.17
C ASP A 90 -8.03 8.73 -0.39
N GLU A 91 -9.20 8.62 -1.03
CA GLU A 91 -9.65 7.37 -1.65
C GLU A 91 -8.71 6.93 -2.79
N THR A 92 -8.31 7.88 -3.64
CA THR A 92 -7.41 7.63 -4.75
C THR A 92 -6.00 7.31 -4.25
N LEU A 93 -5.57 8.02 -3.20
CA LEU A 93 -4.30 7.78 -2.55
C LEU A 93 -4.25 6.39 -1.92
N TYR A 94 -5.28 6.01 -1.16
CA TYR A 94 -5.39 4.69 -0.54
C TYR A 94 -5.32 3.56 -1.57
N ARG A 95 -6.07 3.66 -2.68
CA ARG A 95 -6.00 2.68 -3.78
C ARG A 95 -4.61 2.61 -4.41
N THR A 96 -3.92 3.74 -4.52
CA THR A 96 -2.57 3.80 -5.06
C THR A 96 -1.55 3.13 -4.12
N LEU A 97 -1.72 3.33 -2.81
CA LEU A 97 -0.89 2.69 -1.78
C LEU A 97 -1.10 1.18 -1.76
N GLU A 98 -2.34 0.71 -1.88
CA GLU A 98 -2.65 -0.72 -1.98
C GLU A 98 -1.96 -1.35 -3.19
N LYS A 99 -2.07 -0.73 -4.37
CA LYS A 99 -1.37 -1.19 -5.59
C LYS A 99 0.14 -1.25 -5.40
N LYS A 100 0.74 -0.20 -4.83
CA LYS A 100 2.19 -0.17 -4.55
C LYS A 100 2.61 -1.28 -3.58
N SER A 101 1.83 -1.49 -2.52
CA SER A 101 2.09 -2.54 -1.52
C SER A 101 2.01 -3.94 -2.16
N LEU A 102 0.99 -4.19 -2.98
CA LEU A 102 0.84 -5.45 -3.72
C LEU A 102 2.00 -5.70 -4.68
N SER A 103 2.43 -4.68 -5.44
CA SER A 103 3.57 -4.82 -6.35
C SER A 103 4.87 -5.14 -5.60
N VAL A 104 5.14 -4.45 -4.50
CA VAL A 104 6.34 -4.70 -3.68
C VAL A 104 6.30 -6.11 -3.10
N ASN A 105 5.17 -6.50 -2.51
CA ASN A 105 5.01 -7.84 -1.92
C ASN A 105 5.08 -8.95 -2.98
N GLY A 106 4.53 -8.73 -4.17
CA GLY A 106 4.60 -9.70 -5.28
C GLY A 106 6.04 -10.00 -5.69
N ILE A 107 6.88 -8.98 -5.80
CA ILE A 107 8.31 -9.12 -6.12
C ILE A 107 9.05 -9.86 -5.00
N LEU A 108 8.84 -9.46 -3.74
CA LEU A 108 9.52 -10.04 -2.58
C LEU A 108 9.14 -11.51 -2.34
N ASN A 109 7.89 -11.87 -2.60
CA ASN A 109 7.38 -13.22 -2.40
C ASN A 109 7.80 -14.20 -3.52
N GLY A 110 8.65 -13.76 -4.45
CA GLY A 110 9.14 -14.60 -5.55
C GLY A 110 8.06 -14.98 -6.56
N CYS A 111 6.87 -14.35 -6.49
CA CYS A 111 5.88 -14.45 -7.54
C CYS A 111 6.45 -13.70 -8.75
N ARG A 112 6.98 -14.46 -9.71
CA ARG A 112 7.34 -13.98 -11.04
C ARG A 112 6.06 -13.59 -11.78
N THR A 113 5.38 -12.54 -11.35
CA THR A 113 4.47 -11.81 -12.23
C THR A 113 5.36 -11.27 -13.32
N GLY A 114 5.30 -11.89 -14.50
CA GLY A 114 5.98 -11.41 -15.68
C GLY A 114 5.77 -9.90 -15.73
N LEU A 115 6.86 -9.16 -15.74
CA LEU A 115 6.82 -7.76 -16.09
C LEU A 115 6.45 -7.74 -17.57
N ASP A 116 5.16 -7.90 -17.86
CA ASP A 116 4.55 -7.46 -19.09
C ASP A 116 4.55 -5.93 -19.03
N ALA A 117 5.76 -5.36 -19.03
CA ALA A 117 5.99 -4.01 -19.50
C ALA A 117 5.51 -4.05 -20.94
N SER A 118 4.27 -3.61 -21.14
CA SER A 118 3.50 -3.81 -22.36
C SER A 118 4.39 -3.55 -23.57
N ARG A 119 4.65 -4.61 -24.34
CA ARG A 119 5.13 -4.57 -25.72
C ARG A 119 4.40 -3.51 -26.55
N GLN A 120 3.16 -3.15 -26.16
CA GLN A 120 2.38 -2.07 -26.75
C GLN A 120 3.11 -0.72 -26.82
N THR A 121 4.00 -0.37 -25.87
CA THR A 121 4.73 0.91 -25.92
C THR A 121 5.90 0.88 -26.92
N LEU A 122 6.47 -0.30 -27.17
CA LEU A 122 7.52 -0.48 -28.18
C LEU A 122 6.91 -0.69 -29.58
N GLU A 123 5.75 -1.34 -29.67
CA GLU A 123 5.02 -1.53 -30.92
C GLU A 123 4.41 -0.23 -31.45
N SER A 124 3.91 0.66 -30.59
CA SER A 124 3.40 1.97 -31.01
C SER A 124 4.51 2.90 -31.53
N ALA A 125 5.69 2.87 -30.92
CA ALA A 125 6.86 3.62 -31.39
C ALA A 125 7.43 3.05 -32.72
N ALA A 126 7.41 1.73 -32.90
CA ALA A 126 7.82 1.09 -34.15
C ALA A 126 6.81 1.32 -35.29
N ALA A 127 5.51 1.38 -34.99
CA ALA A 127 4.45 1.64 -35.95
C ALA A 127 4.44 3.10 -36.47
N GLU A 128 4.99 4.05 -35.71
CA GLU A 128 5.18 5.44 -36.15
C GLU A 128 6.39 5.60 -37.09
N SER A 129 7.47 4.83 -36.86
CA SER A 129 8.65 4.84 -37.74
C SER A 129 8.42 4.16 -39.09
N ALA A 130 7.43 3.28 -39.21
CA ALA A 130 7.13 2.54 -40.44
C ALA A 130 6.25 3.31 -41.44
N ARG A 131 5.59 4.41 -41.03
CA ARG A 131 4.70 5.21 -41.92
C ARG A 131 5.45 6.14 -42.89
N GLY A 132 6.77 6.28 -42.75
CA GLY A 132 7.58 7.16 -43.59
C GLY A 132 8.07 6.57 -44.92
N ALA A 133 7.90 5.27 -45.17
CA ALA A 133 8.48 4.65 -46.37
C ALA A 133 7.73 3.40 -46.84
N ARG A 134 6.74 3.54 -47.74
CA ARG A 134 6.52 2.54 -48.80
C ARG A 134 5.63 3.00 -49.97
N VAL A 135 6.14 2.71 -51.17
CA VAL A 135 5.55 2.79 -52.53
C VAL A 135 4.67 1.52 -52.78
N PRO A 136 3.59 1.55 -53.61
CA PRO A 136 2.58 0.48 -53.64
C PRO A 136 2.84 -0.70 -54.62
N ASP A 137 2.22 -1.84 -54.26
CA ASP A 137 1.75 -3.08 -54.96
C ASP A 137 2.75 -4.00 -55.73
N GLU A 138 2.63 -5.34 -55.79
CA GLU A 138 1.48 -6.28 -55.87
C GLU A 138 1.82 -7.72 -55.33
N PRO A 139 0.89 -8.72 -55.30
CA PRO A 139 0.78 -9.78 -54.28
C PRO A 139 1.32 -11.17 -54.66
N THR A 140 1.52 -12.05 -53.67
CA THR A 140 1.63 -13.51 -53.89
C THR A 140 1.20 -14.32 -52.65
N VAL A 141 0.03 -14.95 -52.79
CA VAL A 141 -0.44 -16.30 -52.39
C VAL A 141 0.05 -16.95 -51.08
N ALA A 142 -0.92 -17.28 -50.21
CA ALA A 142 -0.83 -18.19 -49.04
C ALA A 142 -0.89 -19.67 -49.46
N PRO A 143 -0.29 -20.61 -48.70
CA PRO A 143 -1.03 -21.40 -47.69
C PRO A 143 -0.10 -21.88 -46.53
N ALA A 144 -0.42 -22.63 -45.47
CA ALA A 144 -1.60 -23.23 -44.83
C ALA A 144 -1.18 -23.60 -43.38
N GLU A 145 -2.12 -23.63 -42.43
CA GLU A 145 -1.96 -24.18 -41.07
C GLU A 145 -1.74 -25.71 -41.09
N PRO A 146 -1.19 -26.31 -40.02
CA PRO A 146 -2.12 -26.98 -39.12
C PRO A 146 -1.73 -27.06 -37.62
N ARG A 147 -2.83 -27.07 -36.83
CA ARG A 147 -3.18 -27.97 -35.70
C ARG A 147 -2.72 -27.66 -34.26
N GLN A 148 -3.79 -27.48 -33.48
CA GLN A 148 -3.99 -27.30 -32.05
C GLN A 148 -3.44 -28.44 -31.16
N ALA A 149 -3.10 -28.06 -29.93
CA ALA A 149 -3.21 -28.93 -28.76
C ALA A 149 -3.74 -28.11 -27.56
N GLU A 150 -4.99 -28.34 -27.18
CA GLU A 150 -5.54 -27.97 -25.87
C GLU A 150 -4.97 -28.90 -24.79
N VAL A 151 -4.89 -28.47 -23.52
CA VAL A 151 -5.31 -29.27 -22.34
C VAL A 151 -5.18 -28.50 -21.00
N SER A 152 -6.25 -28.69 -20.20
CA SER A 152 -6.43 -28.62 -18.74
C SER A 152 -6.40 -27.30 -17.98
N THR A 153 -7.59 -26.89 -17.55
CA THR A 153 -7.87 -26.21 -16.28
C THR A 153 -7.63 -27.17 -15.10
N PRO A 154 -7.35 -26.68 -13.88
CA PRO A 154 -8.43 -26.75 -12.89
C PRO A 154 -8.51 -25.60 -11.86
N ARG A 155 -9.78 -25.30 -11.55
CA ARG A 155 -10.40 -25.10 -10.22
C ARG A 155 -10.20 -23.80 -9.44
N ALA A 156 -11.31 -23.08 -9.42
CA ALA A 156 -11.67 -21.93 -8.60
C ALA A 156 -11.39 -22.07 -7.09
N ALA A 157 -10.90 -20.98 -6.49
CA ALA A 157 -11.03 -20.69 -5.08
C ALA A 157 -11.88 -19.41 -4.89
N LYS A 158 -12.98 -19.61 -4.17
CA LYS A 158 -14.08 -18.69 -3.87
C LYS A 158 -13.60 -17.54 -2.97
N ARG A 159 -13.62 -16.29 -3.44
CA ARG A 159 -13.48 -15.11 -2.58
C ARG A 159 -14.87 -14.64 -2.16
N ALA A 160 -15.13 -14.68 -0.86
CA ALA A 160 -16.31 -14.10 -0.25
C ALA A 160 -16.30 -12.58 -0.47
N ARG A 161 -17.33 -12.10 -1.18
CA ARG A 161 -17.67 -10.69 -1.27
C ARG A 161 -18.60 -10.41 -0.08
N LEU A 162 -18.06 -9.85 1.00
CA LEU A 162 -18.92 -9.31 2.06
C LEU A 162 -19.46 -7.98 1.54
N ALA A 163 -20.75 -7.99 1.22
CA ALA A 163 -21.52 -6.80 0.92
C ALA A 163 -21.56 -5.90 2.16
N LEU A 164 -21.26 -4.62 1.98
CA LEU A 164 -21.69 -3.57 2.87
C LEU A 164 -22.53 -2.62 2.02
N ASP A 165 -23.79 -3.00 1.84
CA ASP A 165 -24.86 -2.08 1.47
C ASP A 165 -25.77 -1.94 2.70
N ASP A 166 -26.16 -0.69 2.93
CA ASP A 166 -27.28 -0.20 3.75
C ASP A 166 -27.22 -0.32 5.28
N VAL A 167 -26.63 0.71 5.90
CA VAL A 167 -27.19 1.30 7.14
C VAL A 167 -27.20 2.81 6.96
N ASP A 168 -28.26 3.31 6.32
CA ASP A 168 -28.69 4.70 6.41
C ASP A 168 -30.05 4.73 7.12
N ALA A 169 -30.24 5.78 7.91
CA ALA A 169 -31.51 6.24 8.49
C ALA A 169 -32.20 5.35 9.55
N ASP A 170 -31.86 5.58 10.82
CA ASP A 170 -32.86 6.08 11.77
C ASP A 170 -32.20 6.59 13.07
N LEU A 171 -32.30 7.90 13.30
CA LEU A 171 -32.35 8.50 14.65
C LEU A 171 -32.76 9.97 14.49
N THR A 172 -34.07 10.15 14.62
CA THR A 172 -34.70 11.37 15.11
C THR A 172 -34.28 11.61 16.57
#